data_AF-A0A7W0CAI1-F1
#
_entry.id   AF-A0A7W0CAI1-F1
#
_cell.length_a   1.000
_cell.length_b   1.000
_cell.length_c   1.000
_cell.angle_alpha   90.00
_cell.angle_beta   90.00
_cell.angle_gamma   90.00
#
_symmetry.space_group_name_H-M   'P 1'
#
loop_
_entity.id
_entity.type
_entity.pdbx_description
1 polymer ?
#
loop_
_entity_poly.entity_id
_entity_poly.type
_entity_poly.pdbx_seq_one_letter_code
_entity_poly.pdbx_strand_id
1 'polypeptide(L)'
;MKANRNELINAVGESVQELQCCIDRHRRLVAAVLEQGADKPGVGHFSRLLEVHSSREREKKLKTAIRDAIEDLEQSRKSFKSKQLESLRKKLTQVLADMD
;
A
#
# COMPACT_ATOMS: atom_id res chain seq x y z
N MET A 1 22.21 -27.27 -25.76
CA MET A 1 21.74 -26.62 -24.51
C MET A 1 20.71 -25.49 -24.68
N LYS A 2 20.29 -25.09 -25.90
CA LYS A 2 19.30 -24.01 -26.08
C LYS A 2 17.83 -24.44 -25.83
N ALA A 3 17.48 -25.71 -26.05
CA ALA A 3 16.14 -26.25 -25.85
C ALA A 3 15.65 -26.06 -24.40
N ASN A 4 16.49 -26.41 -23.43
CA ASN A 4 16.18 -26.31 -21.99
C ASN A 4 15.88 -24.87 -21.53
N ARG A 5 16.55 -23.86 -22.09
CA ARG A 5 16.31 -22.45 -21.74
C ARG A 5 14.95 -21.96 -22.25
N ASN A 6 14.57 -22.34 -23.47
CA ASN A 6 13.28 -21.96 -24.04
C ASN A 6 12.12 -22.70 -23.34
N GLU A 7 12.33 -23.96 -22.97
CA GLU A 7 11.39 -24.74 -22.17
C GLU A 7 11.14 -24.12 -20.78
N LEU A 8 12.20 -23.68 -20.10
CA LEU A 8 12.09 -22.94 -18.84
C LEU A 8 11.33 -21.62 -18.97
N ILE A 9 11.59 -20.85 -20.04
CA ILE A 9 10.88 -19.58 -20.30
C ILE A 9 9.40 -19.85 -20.54
N ASN A 10 9.06 -20.89 -21.30
CA ASN A 10 7.68 -21.27 -21.58
C ASN A 10 6.97 -21.73 -20.30
N ALA A 11 7.59 -22.58 -19.47
CA ALA A 11 7.02 -23.03 -18.21
C ALA A 11 6.75 -21.88 -17.22
N VAL A 12 7.65 -20.89 -17.16
CA VAL A 12 7.42 -19.67 -16.38
C VAL A 12 6.29 -18.85 -16.98
N GLY A 13 6.21 -18.74 -18.30
CA GLY A 13 5.11 -18.07 -19.00
C GLY A 13 3.75 -18.68 -18.69
N GLU A 14 3.65 -20.01 -18.72
CA GLU A 14 2.45 -20.77 -18.37
C GLU A 14 2.07 -20.56 -16.90
N SER A 15 3.04 -20.64 -15.98
CA SER A 15 2.79 -20.40 -14.55
C SER A 15 2.30 -18.97 -14.27
N VAL A 16 2.89 -17.97 -14.94
CA VAL A 16 2.44 -16.57 -14.82
C VAL A 16 1.02 -16.42 -15.36
N GLN A 17 0.70 -17.06 -16.48
CA GLN A 17 -0.65 -17.01 -17.07
C GLN A 17 -1.70 -17.68 -16.18
N GLU A 18 -1.36 -18.82 -15.57
CA GLU A 18 -2.22 -19.49 -14.58
C GLU A 18 -2.47 -18.60 -13.37
N LEU A 19 -1.41 -17.98 -12.83
CA LEU A 19 -1.53 -17.04 -11.70
C LEU A 19 -2.42 -15.85 -12.05
N GLN A 20 -2.25 -15.26 -13.24
CA GLN A 20 -3.11 -14.18 -13.72
C GLN A 20 -4.57 -14.60 -13.79
N CYS A 21 -4.85 -15.78 -14.37
CA CYS A 21 -6.21 -16.31 -14.45
C CYS A 21 -6.83 -16.55 -13.06
N CYS A 22 -6.05 -17.08 -12.12
CA CYS A 22 -6.46 -17.26 -10.73
C CYS A 22 -6.80 -15.93 -10.05
N ILE A 23 -5.96 -14.90 -10.24
CA ILE A 23 -6.19 -13.56 -9.70
C ILE A 23 -7.47 -12.95 -10.29
N ASP A 24 -7.66 -13.03 -11.61
CA ASP A 24 -8.84 -12.49 -12.29
C ASP A 24 -10.14 -13.19 -11.86
N ARG A 25 -10.07 -14.51 -11.62
CA ARG A 25 -11.19 -15.26 -11.05
C ARG A 25 -11.50 -14.78 -9.64
N HIS A 26 -10.48 -14.61 -8.79
CA HIS A 26 -10.67 -14.13 -7.43
C HIS A 26 -11.26 -12.71 -7.41
N ARG A 27 -10.76 -11.82 -8.27
CA ARG A 27 -11.29 -10.46 -8.45
C ARG A 27 -12.77 -10.48 -8.81
N ARG A 28 -13.18 -11.31 -9.77
CA ARG A 28 -14.59 -11.44 -10.19
C ARG A 28 -15.48 -11.99 -9.07
N LEU A 29 -14.99 -13.00 -8.33
CA LEU A 29 -15.73 -13.56 -7.20
C LEU A 29 -15.93 -12.51 -6.09
N VAL A 30 -14.88 -11.77 -5.74
CA VAL A 30 -14.96 -10.69 -4.75
C VAL A 30 -15.92 -9.59 -5.21
N ALA A 31 -15.85 -9.17 -6.48
CA ALA A 31 -16.79 -8.18 -7.04
C ALA A 31 -18.24 -8.67 -6.96
N ALA A 32 -18.53 -9.90 -7.39
CA ALA A 32 -19.87 -10.48 -7.34
C ALA A 32 -20.40 -10.62 -5.90
N VAL A 33 -19.55 -10.98 -4.94
CA VAL A 33 -19.92 -11.06 -3.53
C VAL A 33 -20.20 -9.68 -2.94
N LEU A 34 -19.43 -8.65 -3.33
CA LEU A 34 -19.67 -7.27 -2.90
C LEU A 34 -20.95 -6.70 -3.51
N GLU A 35 -21.23 -6.99 -4.78
CA GLU A 35 -22.46 -6.58 -5.48
C GLU A 35 -23.71 -7.26 -4.91
N GLN A 36 -23.67 -8.58 -4.68
CA GLN A 36 -24.78 -9.33 -4.05
C GLN A 36 -24.93 -9.00 -2.55
N GLY A 37 -23.88 -8.47 -1.94
CA GLY A 37 -23.82 -8.10 -0.54
C GLY A 37 -24.44 -6.77 -0.19
N ALA A 38 -24.69 -5.92 -1.19
CA ALA A 38 -25.37 -4.64 -1.00
C ALA A 38 -26.83 -4.80 -0.50
N ASP A 39 -27.44 -5.97 -0.70
CA ASP A 39 -28.83 -6.27 -0.33
C ASP A 39 -29.00 -7.21 0.89
N LYS A 40 -27.92 -7.69 1.53
CA LYS A 40 -28.01 -8.62 2.66
C LYS A 40 -27.10 -8.26 3.85
N PRO A 41 -27.59 -8.25 5.09
CA PRO A 41 -26.89 -7.74 6.28
C PRO A 41 -25.70 -8.60 6.79
N GLY A 42 -25.19 -9.56 6.00
CA GLY A 42 -24.07 -10.44 6.37
C GLY A 42 -22.69 -10.01 5.83
N VAL A 43 -22.64 -8.99 4.97
CA VAL A 43 -21.43 -8.63 4.20
C VAL A 43 -20.45 -7.71 4.94
N GLY A 44 -20.82 -7.26 6.14
CA GLY A 44 -19.91 -6.53 7.04
C GLY A 44 -18.62 -7.28 7.39
N HIS A 45 -18.60 -8.61 7.29
CA HIS A 45 -17.40 -9.42 7.51
C HIS A 45 -16.33 -9.29 6.41
N PHE A 46 -16.74 -9.12 5.15
CA PHE A 46 -15.80 -8.97 4.04
C PHE A 46 -15.22 -7.55 3.97
N SER A 47 -16.05 -6.53 4.27
CA SER A 47 -15.55 -5.16 4.45
C SER A 47 -14.49 -5.09 5.54
N ARG A 48 -14.66 -5.83 6.64
CA ARG A 48 -13.66 -5.93 7.71
C ARG A 48 -12.36 -6.62 7.28
N LEU A 49 -12.43 -7.63 6.40
CA LEU A 49 -11.24 -8.26 5.82
C LEU A 49 -10.51 -7.33 4.84
N LEU A 50 -11.25 -6.52 4.09
CA LEU A 50 -10.68 -5.44 3.26
C LEU A 50 -10.06 -4.33 4.12
N GLU A 51 -10.65 -4.01 5.28
CA GLU A 51 -10.03 -3.14 6.27
C GLU A 51 -8.76 -3.74 6.89
N VAL A 52 -8.64 -5.06 6.98
CA VAL A 52 -7.40 -5.75 7.43
C VAL A 52 -6.25 -5.60 6.42
N HIS A 53 -6.54 -5.31 5.14
CA HIS A 53 -5.54 -4.71 4.22
C HIS A 53 -5.17 -3.25 4.58
N SER A 54 -5.41 -2.89 5.85
CA SER A 54 -4.90 -1.81 6.72
C SER A 54 -3.48 -1.29 6.51
N SER A 55 -2.66 -1.87 5.63
CA SER A 55 -1.39 -1.24 5.21
C SER A 55 -1.67 0.20 4.79
N ARG A 56 -2.76 0.42 4.03
CA ARG A 56 -3.12 1.75 3.53
C ARG A 56 -3.58 2.73 4.63
N GLU A 57 -4.31 2.27 5.63
CA GLU A 57 -4.78 3.13 6.73
C GLU A 57 -3.67 3.39 7.76
N ARG A 58 -2.83 2.40 8.04
CA ARG A 58 -1.62 2.56 8.86
C ARG A 58 -0.62 3.49 8.19
N GLU A 59 -0.41 3.35 6.89
CA GLU A 59 0.43 4.24 6.08
C GLU A 59 -0.13 5.67 6.07
N LYS A 60 -1.44 5.86 5.88
CA LYS A 60 -2.07 7.18 5.98
C LYS A 60 -1.87 7.82 7.35
N LYS A 61 -2.14 7.08 8.43
CA LYS A 61 -1.94 7.57 9.81
C LYS A 61 -0.48 7.94 10.07
N LEU A 62 0.45 7.12 9.60
CA LEU A 62 1.88 7.41 9.70
C LEU A 62 2.26 8.66 8.87
N LYS A 63 1.74 8.79 7.65
CA LYS A 63 1.97 9.95 6.77
C LYS A 63 1.44 11.24 7.41
N THR A 64 0.30 11.19 8.09
CA THR A 64 -0.26 12.32 8.84
C THR A 64 0.62 12.65 10.06
N ALA A 65 0.95 11.66 10.89
CA ALA A 65 1.79 11.89 12.07
C ALA A 65 3.19 12.46 11.73
N ILE A 66 3.79 12.04 10.61
CA ILE A 66 5.06 12.60 10.15
C ILE A 66 4.88 14.05 9.68
N ARG A 67 3.77 14.38 9.00
CA ARG A 67 3.47 15.76 8.61
C ARG A 67 3.29 16.68 9.81
N ASP A 68 2.50 16.24 10.79
CA ASP A 68 2.26 17.00 12.03
C ASP A 68 3.57 17.21 12.78
N ALA A 69 4.41 16.18 12.89
CA ALA A 69 5.73 16.30 13.49
C ALA A 69 6.66 17.29 12.74
N ILE A 70 6.62 17.32 11.41
CA ILE A 70 7.38 18.31 10.62
C ILE A 70 6.92 19.74 10.94
N GLU A 71 5.61 19.96 11.09
CA GLU A 71 5.03 21.27 11.39
C GLU A 71 5.41 21.74 12.81
N ASP A 72 5.30 20.85 13.81
CA ASP A 72 5.74 21.11 15.18
C ASP A 72 7.24 21.39 15.26
N LEU A 73 8.06 20.67 14.48
CA LEU A 73 9.50 20.90 14.38
C LEU A 73 9.80 22.26 13.73
N GLU A 74 9.04 22.69 12.71
CA GLU A 74 9.21 24.01 12.09
C GLU A 74 8.81 25.13 13.06
N GLN A 75 7.72 24.96 13.81
CA GLN A 75 7.29 25.91 14.82
C GLN A 75 8.29 25.99 15.98
N SER A 76 8.84 24.85 16.40
CA SER A 76 9.93 24.77 17.39
C SER A 76 11.24 25.35 16.87
N ARG A 77 11.54 25.22 15.58
CA ARG A 77 12.71 25.86 14.96
C ARG A 77 12.60 27.38 15.02
N LYS A 78 11.42 27.95 14.72
CA LYS A 78 11.20 29.40 14.77
C LYS A 78 11.42 29.96 16.19
N SER A 79 11.03 29.22 17.22
CA SER A 79 11.19 29.64 18.62
C SER A 79 12.60 29.39 19.19
N PHE A 80 13.29 28.32 18.77
CA PHE A 80 14.58 27.92 19.35
C PHE A 80 15.82 28.14 18.45
N LYS A 81 15.66 28.48 17.16
CA LYS A 81 16.74 28.62 16.16
C LYS A 81 17.70 27.41 16.07
N SER A 82 17.20 26.19 16.36
CA SER A 82 18.04 24.98 16.41
C SER A 82 18.38 24.43 15.02
N LYS A 83 19.69 24.23 14.77
CA LYS A 83 20.21 23.62 13.52
C LYS A 83 19.88 22.12 13.41
N GLN A 84 19.76 21.41 14.55
CA GLN A 84 19.41 19.98 14.56
C GLN A 84 17.94 19.75 14.16
N LEU A 85 17.02 20.63 14.59
CA LEU A 85 15.60 20.56 14.23
C LEU A 85 15.40 20.77 12.72
N GLU A 86 16.15 21.71 12.12
CA GLU A 86 16.10 21.92 10.66
C GLU A 86 16.60 20.70 9.87
N SER A 87 17.65 20.03 10.34
CA SER A 87 18.15 18.81 9.70
C SER A 87 17.13 17.67 9.76
N LEU A 88 16.47 17.50 10.91
CA LEU A 88 15.43 16.49 11.09
C LEU A 88 14.21 16.77 10.22
N ARG A 89 13.75 18.03 10.17
CA ARG A 89 12.66 18.48 9.28
C ARG A 89 12.93 18.11 7.83
N LYS A 90 14.11 18.47 7.30
CA LYS A 90 14.51 18.16 5.91
C LYS A 90 14.50 16.66 5.62
N LYS A 91 15.01 15.83 6.54
CA LYS A 91 15.02 14.37 6.37
C LYS A 91 13.61 13.78 6.29
N LEU A 92 12.70 14.22 7.17
CA LEU A 92 11.32 13.74 7.18
C LEU A 92 10.54 14.20 5.95
N THR A 93 10.74 15.44 5.49
CA THR A 93 10.13 15.94 4.25
C THR A 93 10.60 15.16 3.03
N GLN A 94 11.89 14.82 2.94
CA GLN A 94 12.44 14.03 1.84
C GLN A 94 11.82 12.63 1.79
N VAL A 95 11.77 11.94 2.92
CA VAL A 95 11.16 10.60 3.01
C VAL A 95 9.69 10.63 2.61
N LEU A 96 8.96 11.70 2.90
CA LEU A 96 7.57 11.84 2.46
C LEU A 96 7.42 12.06 0.95
N ALA A 97 8.34 12.80 0.33
CA ALA A 97 8.31 13.08 -1.11
C ALA A 97 8.71 11.85 -1.95
N ASP A 98 9.59 11.00 -1.43
CA ASP A 98 10.03 9.77 -2.11
C ASP A 98 8.99 8.63 -2.04
N MET A 99 7.90 8.81 -1.27
CA MET A 99 6.79 7.85 -1.12
C MET A 99 5.57 8.15 -2.01
N ASP A 100 5.61 9.24 -2.79
CA ASP A 100 4.59 9.61 -3.80
C ASP A 100 5.02 9.12 -5.21
#